data_AF-A0A7Y6IEB4-F1
#
_entry.id   AF-A0A7Y6IEB4-F1
#
_cell.length_a   1.000
_cell.length_b   1.000
_cell.length_c   1.000
_cell.angle_alpha   90.00
_cell.angle_beta   90.00
_cell.angle_gamma   90.00
#
_symmetry.space_group_name_H-M   'P 1'
#
loop_
_entity.id
_entity.type
_entity.pdbx_description
1 polymer ?
#
loop_
_entity_poly.entity_id
_entity_poly.type
_entity_poly.pdbx_seq_one_letter_code
_entity_poly.pdbx_strand_id
1 'polypeptide(L)'
;MSVHTAGDRRRYRCRRRWPGPDGVRCDVDVRIGAALAEDERDEPAHFLTARYRLFSVVAGRLAAAEVEHPDWPLRHARLTGLDQNVLQAAGLPAPDGDPVLHASPGVPVRVGMWSW
;
A
#
# COMPACT_ATOMS: atom_id res chain seq x y z
N MET A 1 3.78 -12.57 6.35
CA MET A 1 2.60 -11.95 5.72
C MET A 1 2.01 -12.98 4.76
N SER A 2 0.69 -13.10 4.72
CA SER A 2 -0.01 -13.87 3.69
C SER A 2 -1.05 -13.01 2.99
N VAL A 3 -1.27 -13.31 1.72
CA VAL A 3 -2.31 -12.69 0.89
C VAL A 3 -3.12 -13.81 0.27
N HIS A 4 -4.43 -13.81 0.48
CA HIS A 4 -5.34 -14.72 -0.16
C HIS A 4 -6.26 -13.95 -1.11
N THR A 5 -6.43 -14.49 -2.31
CA THR A 5 -7.22 -13.87 -3.38
C THR A 5 -8.31 -14.82 -3.81
N ALA A 6 -9.57 -14.36 -3.79
CA ALA A 6 -10.71 -15.13 -4.24
C ALA A 6 -11.71 -14.20 -4.95
N GLY A 7 -11.75 -14.25 -6.29
CA GLY A 7 -12.57 -13.33 -7.08
C GLY A 7 -12.24 -11.86 -6.81
N ASP A 8 -13.23 -11.10 -6.38
CA ASP A 8 -13.12 -9.69 -5.95
C ASP A 8 -12.53 -9.52 -4.55
N ARG A 9 -12.40 -10.59 -3.76
CA ARG A 9 -11.94 -10.52 -2.36
C ARG A 9 -10.42 -10.60 -2.26
N ARG A 10 -9.85 -9.78 -1.39
CA ARG A 10 -8.45 -9.90 -0.94
C ARG A 10 -8.42 -9.94 0.58
N ARG A 11 -7.64 -10.87 1.12
CA ARG A 11 -7.42 -11.05 2.55
C ARG A 11 -5.94 -10.93 2.84
N TYR A 12 -5.56 -9.90 3.58
CA TYR A 12 -4.19 -9.67 4.05
C TYR A 12 -4.10 -10.07 5.52
N ARG A 13 -3.07 -10.84 5.86
CA ARG A 13 -2.75 -11.19 7.25
C ARG A 13 -1.27 -10.90 7.52
N CYS A 14 -1.03 -9.95 8.41
CA CYS A 14 0.31 -9.50 8.77
C CYS A 14 0.53 -9.71 10.26
N ARG A 15 1.70 -10.24 10.62
CA ARG A 15 2.18 -10.37 11.99
C ARG A 15 3.59 -9.80 12.04
N ARG A 16 3.88 -8.96 13.02
CA ARG A 16 5.23 -8.48 13.28
C ARG A 16 6.08 -9.69 13.71
N ARG A 17 7.24 -9.86 13.06
CA ARG A 17 8.19 -10.94 13.40
C ARG A 17 9.33 -10.44 14.28
N TRP A 18 9.79 -9.24 14.03
CA TRP A 18 10.89 -8.59 14.74
C TRP A 18 10.94 -7.10 14.33
N PRO A 19 11.42 -6.18 15.19
CA PRO A 19 11.67 -6.36 16.62
C PRO A 19 10.35 -6.53 17.40
N GLY A 20 10.43 -6.85 18.70
CA GLY A 20 9.23 -7.00 19.54
C GLY A 20 8.42 -5.70 19.68
N PRO A 21 7.31 -5.70 20.46
CA PRO A 21 6.70 -6.85 21.14
C PRO A 21 5.90 -7.77 20.19
N ASP A 22 5.63 -8.99 20.66
CA ASP A 22 4.75 -9.94 19.98
C ASP A 22 3.29 -9.45 19.98
N GLY A 23 2.45 -10.06 19.14
CA GLY A 23 1.01 -9.76 19.08
C GLY A 23 0.63 -8.56 18.22
N VAL A 24 1.61 -7.86 17.65
CA VAL A 24 1.36 -6.80 16.66
C VAL A 24 0.90 -7.41 15.33
N ARG A 25 -0.28 -7.02 14.87
CA ARG A 25 -0.96 -7.58 13.70
C ARG A 25 -1.68 -6.52 12.87
N CYS A 26 -1.87 -6.84 11.60
CA CYS A 26 -2.76 -6.10 10.71
C CYS A 26 -3.47 -7.11 9.80
N ASP A 27 -4.77 -7.27 10.03
CA ASP A 27 -5.66 -8.16 9.31
C ASP A 27 -6.67 -7.31 8.56
N VAL A 28 -6.63 -7.40 7.23
CA VAL A 28 -7.45 -6.58 6.34
C VAL A 28 -8.19 -7.47 5.37
N ASP A 29 -9.49 -7.27 5.24
CA ASP A 29 -10.35 -7.89 4.25
C ASP A 29 -10.96 -6.81 3.36
N VAL A 30 -10.72 -6.89 2.05
CA VAL A 30 -11.22 -5.92 1.07
C VAL A 30 -11.96 -6.58 -0.08
N ARG A 31 -12.89 -5.84 -0.67
CA ARG A 31 -13.56 -6.17 -1.94
C ARG A 31 -13.19 -5.17 -3.01
N ILE A 32 -12.78 -5.67 -4.17
CA ILE A 32 -12.41 -4.88 -5.34
C ILE A 32 -13.68 -4.62 -6.17
N GLY A 33 -13.99 -3.35 -6.37
CA GLY A 33 -15.12 -2.86 -7.15
C GLY A 33 -14.77 -2.59 -8.61
N ALA A 34 -15.57 -1.74 -9.25
CA ALA A 34 -15.38 -1.33 -10.64
C ALA A 34 -14.09 -0.52 -10.85
N ALA A 35 -13.73 -0.27 -12.11
CA ALA A 35 -12.67 0.70 -12.44
C ALA A 35 -13.03 2.07 -11.88
N LEU A 36 -12.03 2.77 -11.35
CA LEU A 36 -12.14 4.16 -10.95
C LEU A 36 -11.94 5.00 -12.21
N ALA A 37 -12.92 5.83 -12.56
CA ALA A 37 -12.83 6.73 -13.68
C ALA A 37 -11.76 7.81 -13.43
N GLU A 38 -11.26 8.43 -14.50
CA GLU A 38 -10.20 9.43 -14.40
C GLU A 38 -10.66 10.69 -13.67
N ASP A 39 -11.91 11.10 -13.86
CA ASP A 39 -12.55 12.24 -13.20
C ASP A 39 -12.90 11.97 -11.72
N GLU A 40 -12.95 10.70 -11.30
CA GLU A 40 -13.10 10.30 -9.89
C GLU A 40 -11.76 10.34 -9.12
N ARG A 41 -10.62 10.54 -9.79
CA ARG A 41 -9.31 10.58 -9.12
C ARG A 41 -9.11 11.88 -8.38
N ASP A 42 -9.10 11.80 -7.06
CA ASP A 42 -8.78 12.93 -6.20
C ASP A 42 -7.27 13.14 -6.03
N GLU A 43 -6.91 14.27 -5.43
CA GLU A 43 -5.53 14.64 -5.15
C GLU A 43 -4.80 13.58 -4.29
N PRO A 44 -5.39 13.01 -3.23
CA PRO A 44 -4.82 11.87 -2.52
C PRO A 44 -4.51 10.65 -3.40
N ALA A 45 -5.42 10.23 -4.27
CA ALA A 45 -5.20 9.11 -5.18
C ALA A 45 -4.01 9.37 -6.10
N HIS A 46 -3.92 10.57 -6.66
CA HIS A 46 -2.79 11.00 -7.48
C HIS A 46 -1.48 10.99 -6.67
N PHE A 47 -1.45 11.67 -5.52
CA PHE A 47 -0.26 11.75 -4.66
C PHE A 47 0.27 10.38 -4.23
N LEU A 48 -0.63 9.44 -3.90
CA LEU A 48 -0.25 8.10 -3.45
C LEU A 48 0.25 7.19 -4.59
N THR A 49 -0.13 7.45 -5.84
CA THR A 49 0.17 6.54 -6.97
C THR A 49 1.15 7.09 -8.00
N ALA A 50 1.30 8.40 -8.13
CA ALA A 50 2.23 9.04 -9.08
C ALA A 50 3.63 9.23 -8.45
N ARG A 51 4.26 8.12 -8.03
CA ARG A 51 5.56 8.12 -7.33
C ARG A 51 6.69 7.65 -8.24
N TYR A 52 7.46 8.60 -8.75
CA TYR A 52 8.53 8.37 -9.74
C TYR A 52 9.94 8.28 -9.14
N ARG A 53 10.05 8.02 -7.83
CA ARG A 53 11.35 7.81 -7.17
C ARG A 53 11.24 6.77 -6.08
N LEU A 54 12.22 5.88 -6.03
CA LEU A 54 12.36 4.89 -4.97
C LEU A 54 13.60 5.21 -4.12
N PHE A 55 13.52 4.87 -2.84
CA PHE A 55 14.62 5.00 -1.89
C PHE A 55 14.87 3.65 -1.24
N SER A 56 16.14 3.28 -1.06
CA SER A 56 16.55 2.03 -0.43
C SER A 56 17.90 2.21 0.27
N VAL A 57 18.32 1.18 1.01
CA VAL A 57 19.67 1.09 1.56
C VAL A 57 20.44 0.05 0.76
N VAL A 58 21.50 0.48 0.06
CA VAL A 58 22.38 -0.37 -0.73
C VAL A 58 23.77 -0.34 -0.10
N ALA A 59 24.28 -1.51 0.30
CA ALA A 59 25.56 -1.64 1.00
C ALA A 59 25.71 -0.69 2.22
N GLY A 60 24.63 -0.54 2.99
CA GLY A 60 24.61 0.30 4.20
C GLY A 60 24.50 1.81 3.95
N ARG A 61 24.32 2.24 2.70
CA ARG A 61 24.17 3.65 2.33
C ARG A 61 22.79 3.91 1.74
N LEU A 62 22.22 5.06 2.07
CA LEU A 62 21.00 5.53 1.42
C LEU A 62 21.27 5.69 -0.07
N ALA A 63 20.39 5.16 -0.90
CA ALA A 63 20.42 5.30 -2.35
C ALA A 63 19.01 5.57 -2.86
N ALA A 64 18.93 6.24 -4.00
CA ALA A 64 17.70 6.51 -4.71
C ALA A 64 17.81 6.09 -6.17
N ALA A 65 16.69 5.74 -6.79
CA ALA A 65 16.61 5.51 -8.23
C ALA A 65 15.34 6.16 -8.78
N GLU A 66 15.43 6.63 -10.02
CA GLU A 66 14.26 7.07 -10.77
C GLU A 66 13.37 5.87 -11.10
N VAL A 67 12.07 6.10 -11.06
CA VAL A 67 11.04 5.12 -11.37
C VAL A 67 10.18 5.67 -12.49
N GLU A 68 9.99 4.87 -13.53
CA GLU A 68 9.06 5.17 -14.61
C GLU A 68 7.95 4.12 -14.59
N HIS A 69 6.70 4.58 -14.61
CA HIS A 69 5.53 3.75 -14.77
C HIS A 69 4.40 4.56 -15.44
N PRO A 70 3.50 3.93 -16.20
CA PRO A 70 2.27 4.58 -16.64
C PRO A 70 1.36 4.85 -15.44
N ASP A 71 0.31 5.63 -15.64
CA ASP A 71 -0.70 5.83 -14.61
C ASP A 71 -1.30 4.49 -14.16
N TRP A 72 -1.46 4.36 -12.84
CA TRP A 72 -2.02 3.14 -12.27
C TRP A 72 -3.47 2.99 -12.70
N PRO A 73 -3.91 1.85 -13.27
CA PRO A 73 -5.33 1.58 -13.50
C PRO A 73 -5.98 1.31 -12.14
N LEU A 74 -6.65 2.32 -11.58
CA LEU A 74 -7.27 2.23 -10.26
C LEU A 74 -8.67 1.62 -10.34
N ARG A 75 -9.07 0.99 -9.25
CA ARG A 75 -10.39 0.42 -9.01
C ARG A 75 -10.85 0.84 -7.63
N HIS A 76 -12.16 1.07 -7.52
CA HIS A 76 -12.83 1.21 -6.23
C HIS A 76 -12.51 0.01 -5.34
N ALA A 77 -12.28 0.24 -4.06
CA ALA A 77 -12.06 -0.82 -3.09
C ALA A 77 -12.82 -0.52 -1.80
N ARG A 78 -13.49 -1.55 -1.27
CA ARG A 78 -14.27 -1.44 -0.04
C ARG A 78 -13.64 -2.29 1.05
N LEU A 79 -13.45 -1.68 2.22
CA LEU A 79 -13.06 -2.39 3.43
C LEU A 79 -14.25 -3.22 3.93
N THR A 80 -14.01 -4.50 4.20
CA THR A 80 -15.01 -5.43 4.74
C THR A 80 -14.62 -5.99 6.11
N GLY A 81 -13.37 -5.79 6.53
CA GLY A 81 -12.89 -6.08 7.86
C GLY A 81 -11.50 -5.48 8.06
N LEU A 82 -11.27 -4.90 9.24
CA LEU A 82 -9.97 -4.39 9.66
C LEU A 82 -9.78 -4.69 11.15
N ASP A 83 -8.76 -5.46 11.46
CA ASP A 83 -8.28 -5.68 12.82
C ASP A 83 -6.78 -5.44 12.86
N GLN A 84 -6.36 -4.33 13.44
CA GLN A 84 -4.96 -3.93 13.48
C GLN A 84 -4.63 -3.20 14.77
N ASN A 85 -3.38 -3.33 15.20
CA ASN A 85 -2.78 -2.54 16.28
C ASN A 85 -1.38 -2.01 15.91
N VAL A 86 -1.06 -1.96 14.61
CA VAL A 86 0.26 -1.56 14.10
C VAL A 86 0.55 -0.08 14.35
N LEU A 87 -0.47 0.77 14.32
CA LEU A 87 -0.33 2.22 14.55
C LEU A 87 -0.02 2.50 16.02
N GLN A 88 -0.81 1.92 16.94
CA GLN A 88 -0.61 2.06 18.37
C GLN A 88 0.71 1.42 18.82
N ALA A 89 1.10 0.29 18.24
CA ALA A 89 2.40 -0.33 18.48
C ALA A 89 3.58 0.50 17.96
N ALA A 90 3.33 1.48 17.08
CA ALA A 90 4.31 2.47 16.64
C ALA A 90 4.23 3.79 17.46
N GLY A 91 3.38 3.86 18.49
CA GLY A 91 3.17 5.07 19.30
C GLY A 91 2.28 6.12 18.64
N LEU A 92 1.58 5.79 17.56
CA LEU A 92 0.66 6.70 16.86
C LEU A 92 -0.76 6.57 17.42
N PRO A 93 -1.56 7.66 17.40
CA PRO A 93 -2.97 7.59 17.75
C PRO A 93 -3.75 6.76 16.73
N ALA A 94 -5.00 6.43 17.07
CA ALA A 94 -5.93 5.94 16.08
C ALA A 94 -6.16 7.03 15.01
N PRO A 95 -6.23 6.69 13.71
CA PRO A 95 -6.51 7.64 12.67
C PRO A 95 -7.96 8.12 12.77
N ASP A 96 -8.18 9.40 12.46
CA ASP A 96 -9.51 9.97 12.34
C ASP A 96 -10.04 9.78 10.92
N GLY A 97 -11.33 9.47 10.81
CA GLY A 97 -12.04 9.34 9.53
C GLY A 97 -11.89 7.97 8.84
N ASP A 98 -12.47 7.88 7.65
CA ASP A 98 -12.45 6.67 6.85
C ASP A 98 -11.07 6.46 6.19
N PRO A 99 -10.60 5.22 6.08
CA PRO A 99 -9.36 4.92 5.37
C PRO A 99 -9.50 5.20 3.87
N VAL A 100 -8.41 5.65 3.25
CA VAL A 100 -8.31 5.78 1.79
C VAL A 100 -8.01 4.40 1.18
N LEU A 101 -8.84 3.93 0.23
CA LEU A 101 -8.70 2.61 -0.39
C LEU A 101 -8.80 2.67 -1.91
N HIS A 102 -7.77 2.15 -2.58
CA HIS A 102 -7.78 1.87 -4.01
C HIS A 102 -7.19 0.49 -4.27
N ALA A 103 -7.65 -0.17 -5.33
CA ALA A 103 -7.05 -1.39 -5.84
C ALA A 103 -6.53 -1.18 -7.26
N SER A 104 -5.52 -1.94 -7.66
CA SER A 104 -5.03 -1.95 -9.03
C SER A 104 -4.55 -3.35 -9.40
N PRO A 105 -4.69 -3.80 -10.65
CA PRO A 105 -4.00 -5.00 -11.13
C PRO A 105 -2.48 -4.82 -11.21
N GLY A 106 -1.96 -3.60 -11.04
CA GLY A 106 -0.54 -3.27 -11.16
C GLY A 106 -0.21 -2.61 -12.50
N VAL A 107 1.03 -2.14 -12.60
CA VAL A 107 1.60 -1.51 -13.80
C VAL A 107 2.99 -2.09 -14.09
N PRO A 108 3.44 -2.09 -15.34
CA PRO A 108 4.85 -2.30 -15.64
C PRO A 108 5.67 -1.15 -15.03
N VAL A 109 6.83 -1.48 -14.45
CA VAL A 109 7.71 -0.51 -13.79
C VAL A 109 9.12 -0.66 -14.35
N ARG A 110 9.77 0.47 -14.65
CA ARG A 110 11.19 0.55 -14.97
C ARG A 110 11.90 1.28 -13.85
N VAL A 111 13.02 0.73 -13.40
CA VAL A 111 13.84 1.28 -12.32
C VAL A 111 15.20 1.66 -12.90
N GLY A 112 15.60 2.91 -12.68
CA GLY A 112 16.90 3.43 -13.08
C GLY A 112 18.06 2.92 -12.22
N MET A 113 19.25 3.39 -12.53
CA MET A 113 20.46 3.09 -11.74
C MET A 113 20.41 3.79 -10.38
N TRP A 114 21.11 3.21 -9.40
CA TRP A 114 21.29 3.82 -8.09
C TRP A 114 22.05 5.15 -8.19
N SER A 115 21.54 6.15 -7.48
CA SER A 115 22.16 7.43 -7.18
C SER A 115 22.28 7.58 -5.67
N TRP A 116 23.32 8.27 -5.21
CA TRP A 116 23.64 8.42 -3.78
C TRP A 116 23.19 9.78 -3.27
#